data_AF-A0A2J7RLA6-F1
#
_entry.id   AF-A0A2J7RLA6-F1
#
_cell.length_a   1.000
_cell.length_b   1.000
_cell.length_c   1.000
_cell.angle_alpha   90.00
_cell.angle_beta   90.00
_cell.angle_gamma   90.00
#
_symmetry.space_group_name_H-M   'P 1'
#
loop_
_entity.id
_entity.type
_entity.pdbx_description
1 polymer ?
#
loop_
_entity_poly.entity_id
_entity_poly.type
_entity_poly.pdbx_seq_one_letter_code
_entity_poly.pdbx_strand_id
1 'polypeptide(L)'
;MSSSLLLTQLSLFVLLICLLYGHHCAGAGGVLGKADISGRVNRRFGRSGPSETNVNQTQNQVQNAGCTLRINSDLDKDSPLLLKSSGSLDGNRFFLPTPESDILHFRAKEKFLLACPGTGNSLVVNKRQKTFKETSASCDSGKKFKIDGTSTSFPNITCKDTPESSIVKTGKCNMNQYDKHSIGFKVNTGFIGLMEVCYDPQRHTTLYIKFIIVQGVENRQRNVPRQNYFRKSGFFKGLKPPIESVYNCRSGQYAIFANLLGSEELAQRYIDCSSRGGESLEKGHLAAYADFVYYAQQKATLHYINTVPQWQSFNAGNWKILEEKIRIYAKVHSTNLVVYAGFHKVARLRDKSNKEHPIFLTKDLNNNDAIPVPEQMYRIVYDQDMRRSIVFLGINNVEINPNVSKSMICEDVCEHSMSFFTGWNRKNVSKGYIYCCKLHDFLTSSGLKSAFPVNNVPLLN
;
A
#
# COMPACT_ATOMS: atom_id res chain seq x y z
N MET A 1 5.23 -7.09 -58.39
CA MET A 1 4.34 -7.22 -57.20
C MET A 1 5.20 -7.62 -56.01
N SER A 2 5.89 -6.66 -55.39
CA SER A 2 6.88 -6.92 -54.35
C SER A 2 7.46 -5.59 -53.87
N SER A 3 6.72 -4.85 -53.03
CA SER A 3 7.22 -3.69 -52.27
C SER A 3 6.22 -3.25 -51.17
N SER A 4 4.92 -3.57 -51.31
CA SER A 4 3.88 -3.23 -50.33
C SER A 4 3.74 -4.22 -49.16
N LEU A 5 4.35 -5.41 -49.24
CA LEU A 5 4.34 -6.40 -48.15
C LEU A 5 5.48 -6.24 -47.13
N LEU A 6 6.53 -5.46 -47.45
CA LEU A 6 7.67 -5.28 -46.54
C LEU A 6 7.44 -4.14 -45.53
N LEU A 7 6.68 -3.10 -45.90
CA LEU A 7 6.38 -1.96 -45.01
C LEU A 7 5.33 -2.27 -43.94
N THR A 8 4.45 -3.25 -44.18
CA THR A 8 3.44 -3.71 -43.23
C THR A 8 3.99 -4.70 -42.20
N GLN A 9 5.09 -5.40 -42.50
CA GLN A 9 5.77 -6.26 -41.50
C GLN A 9 6.71 -5.48 -40.57
N LEU A 10 7.34 -4.38 -41.00
CA LEU A 10 8.18 -3.56 -40.12
C LEU A 10 7.34 -2.75 -39.11
N SER A 11 6.13 -2.33 -39.46
CA SER A 11 5.24 -1.56 -38.56
C SER A 11 4.61 -2.44 -37.47
N LEU A 12 4.41 -3.74 -37.70
CA LEU A 12 4.03 -4.69 -36.64
C LEU A 12 5.19 -5.02 -35.69
N PHE A 13 6.43 -5.04 -36.17
CA PHE A 13 7.60 -5.34 -35.32
C PHE A 13 7.92 -4.20 -34.34
N VAL A 14 7.74 -2.94 -34.75
CA VAL A 14 7.95 -1.77 -33.89
C VAL A 14 6.85 -1.63 -32.83
N LEU A 15 5.61 -2.02 -33.14
CA LEU A 15 4.52 -2.06 -32.15
C LEU A 15 4.71 -3.17 -31.10
N LEU A 16 5.29 -4.32 -31.50
CA LEU A 16 5.55 -5.44 -30.59
C LEU A 16 6.70 -5.15 -29.62
N ILE A 17 7.69 -4.37 -30.04
CA ILE A 17 8.83 -3.96 -29.19
C ILE A 17 8.42 -2.87 -28.19
N CYS A 18 7.52 -1.96 -28.56
CA CYS A 18 7.00 -0.93 -27.65
C CYS A 18 6.08 -1.49 -26.55
N LEU A 19 5.47 -2.66 -26.76
CA LEU A 19 4.62 -3.35 -25.77
C LEU A 19 5.43 -4.21 -24.77
N LEU A 20 6.68 -4.57 -25.10
CA LEU A 20 7.52 -5.43 -24.26
C LEU A 20 8.52 -4.67 -23.38
N TYR A 21 8.87 -3.42 -23.71
CA TYR A 21 9.81 -2.59 -22.94
C TYR A 21 9.32 -1.15 -22.86
N GLY A 22 8.59 -0.82 -21.79
CA GLY A 22 7.96 0.49 -21.61
C GLY A 22 8.94 1.66 -21.46
N HIS A 23 9.30 2.31 -22.56
CA HIS A 23 9.94 3.62 -22.58
C HIS A 23 9.34 4.56 -23.64
N HIS A 24 9.20 5.84 -23.26
CA HIS A 24 8.64 6.94 -24.05
C HIS A 24 9.46 7.27 -25.31
N CYS A 25 8.78 7.50 -26.43
CA CYS A 25 9.33 8.22 -27.59
C CYS A 25 8.51 9.50 -27.84
N ALA A 26 9.14 10.66 -27.66
CA ALA A 26 8.61 11.98 -27.98
C ALA A 26 8.91 12.31 -29.45
N GLY A 27 7.89 12.73 -30.21
CA GLY A 27 8.03 13.18 -31.59
C GLY A 27 8.22 14.69 -31.69
N ALA A 28 9.33 15.11 -32.30
CA ALA A 28 9.54 16.46 -32.81
C ALA A 28 9.15 16.50 -34.29
N GLY A 29 8.18 17.35 -34.65
CA GLY A 29 7.75 17.58 -36.03
C GLY A 29 8.39 18.83 -36.62
N GLY A 30 9.05 18.68 -37.76
CA GLY A 30 9.63 19.77 -38.55
C GLY A 30 9.21 19.69 -40.03
N VAL A 31 8.50 20.73 -40.45
CA VAL A 31 8.52 21.47 -41.73
C VAL A 31 8.53 20.68 -43.05
N LEU A 32 7.46 20.89 -43.84
CA LEU A 32 7.52 21.05 -45.29
C LEU A 32 6.47 22.07 -45.72
N GLY A 33 6.90 23.16 -46.37
CA GLY A 33 6.02 24.13 -47.01
C GLY A 33 6.04 24.00 -48.53
N LYS A 34 5.01 24.52 -49.21
CA LYS A 34 5.12 25.43 -50.36
C LYS A 34 3.77 25.82 -50.98
N ALA A 35 3.74 27.10 -51.35
CA ALA A 35 3.19 27.71 -52.57
C ALA A 35 1.73 28.17 -52.65
N ASP A 36 1.61 29.51 -52.68
CA ASP A 36 0.55 30.38 -53.20
C ASP A 36 0.31 30.23 -54.71
N ILE A 37 -0.96 30.38 -55.16
CA ILE A 37 -1.35 30.99 -56.44
C ILE A 37 -2.68 31.77 -56.25
N SER A 38 -2.71 32.98 -56.81
CA SER A 38 -3.71 34.06 -56.72
C SER A 38 -5.06 33.81 -57.43
N GLY A 39 -6.14 34.47 -56.96
CA GLY A 39 -7.35 34.76 -57.75
C GLY A 39 -8.37 35.68 -57.04
N ARG A 40 -8.57 36.90 -57.54
CA ARG A 40 -9.55 37.94 -57.10
C ARG A 40 -11.01 37.55 -57.38
N VAL A 41 -11.97 38.04 -56.56
CA VAL A 41 -12.99 39.08 -56.91
C VAL A 41 -14.01 39.30 -55.76
N ASN A 42 -14.34 40.60 -55.57
CA ASN A 42 -15.22 41.28 -54.60
C ASN A 42 -16.60 40.70 -54.26
N ARG A 43 -17.09 40.99 -53.03
CA ARG A 43 -18.36 41.72 -52.79
C ARG A 43 -18.41 42.36 -51.38
N ARG A 44 -19.01 43.56 -51.34
CA ARG A 44 -19.10 44.56 -50.24
C ARG A 44 -20.19 44.26 -49.19
N PHE A 45 -20.11 45.05 -48.11
CA PHE A 45 -21.15 45.62 -47.20
C PHE A 45 -20.84 45.25 -45.74
N GLY A 46 -20.73 46.13 -44.73
CA GLY A 46 -20.92 47.58 -44.59
C GLY A 46 -20.44 48.01 -43.18
N ARG A 47 -20.19 49.31 -43.01
CA ARG A 47 -19.66 50.01 -41.82
C ARG A 47 -20.54 49.88 -40.56
N SER A 48 -19.91 49.86 -39.38
CA SER A 48 -19.98 50.95 -38.36
C SER A 48 -19.31 50.53 -37.03
N GLY A 49 -18.37 51.36 -36.54
CA GLY A 49 -18.04 51.42 -35.10
C GLY A 49 -19.08 52.28 -34.36
N PRO A 50 -19.06 52.35 -33.01
CA PRO A 50 -17.99 53.13 -32.37
C PRO A 50 -17.50 52.65 -30.98
N SER A 51 -16.38 53.27 -30.61
CA SER A 51 -15.91 53.67 -29.27
C SER A 51 -15.56 52.60 -28.23
N GLU A 52 -14.25 52.45 -28.08
CA GLU A 52 -13.56 51.97 -26.89
C GLU A 52 -14.01 52.72 -25.62
N THR A 53 -14.40 51.96 -24.60
CA THR A 53 -14.34 52.40 -23.21
C THR A 53 -13.32 51.52 -22.50
N ASN A 54 -12.20 52.14 -22.14
CA ASN A 54 -11.17 51.57 -21.28
C ASN A 54 -11.77 51.33 -19.88
N VAL A 55 -12.23 50.11 -19.61
CA VAL A 55 -12.41 49.63 -18.25
C VAL A 55 -11.09 49.00 -17.82
N ASN A 56 -10.28 49.79 -17.13
CA ASN A 56 -9.21 49.28 -16.28
C ASN A 56 -9.83 48.36 -15.22
N GLN A 57 -10.02 47.08 -15.56
CA GLN A 57 -10.20 46.04 -14.57
C GLN A 57 -8.82 45.78 -13.97
N THR A 58 -8.54 46.50 -12.88
CA THR A 58 -7.57 46.05 -11.90
C THR A 58 -8.08 44.73 -11.38
N GLN A 59 -7.68 43.63 -12.03
CA GLN A 59 -7.73 42.31 -11.42
C GLN A 59 -6.77 42.37 -10.23
N ASN A 60 -7.29 42.78 -9.08
CA ASN A 60 -6.76 42.36 -7.81
C ASN A 60 -6.88 40.83 -7.79
N GLN A 61 -5.89 40.16 -8.38
CA GLN A 61 -5.58 38.81 -8.02
C GLN A 61 -5.28 38.85 -6.53
N VAL A 62 -6.24 38.39 -5.74
CA VAL A 62 -5.98 37.90 -4.40
C VAL A 62 -4.98 36.77 -4.61
N GLN A 63 -3.67 37.08 -4.56
CA GLN A 63 -2.65 36.07 -4.47
C GLN A 63 -3.03 35.24 -3.25
N ASN A 64 -3.41 33.98 -3.49
CA ASN A 64 -3.66 33.02 -2.44
C ASN A 64 -2.39 32.94 -1.58
N ALA A 65 -2.37 33.66 -0.46
CA ALA A 65 -1.22 33.81 0.44
C ALA A 65 -0.89 32.52 1.23
N GLY A 66 -1.34 31.36 0.74
CA GLY A 66 -1.07 30.06 1.31
C GLY A 66 0.15 29.38 0.69
N CYS A 67 0.39 28.16 1.13
CA CYS A 67 1.47 27.32 0.64
C CYS A 67 0.92 26.02 0.09
N THR A 68 1.63 25.45 -0.87
CA THR A 68 1.28 24.19 -1.50
C THR A 68 2.48 23.28 -1.59
N LEU A 69 2.28 21.99 -1.35
CA LEU A 69 3.29 20.94 -1.59
C LEU A 69 2.66 19.81 -2.38
N ARG A 70 3.33 19.36 -3.45
CA ARG A 70 2.95 18.15 -4.18
C ARG A 70 3.67 16.94 -3.61
N ILE A 71 2.92 15.92 -3.19
CA ILE A 71 3.49 14.71 -2.60
C ILE A 71 4.49 14.04 -3.53
N ASN A 72 4.22 13.99 -4.85
CA ASN A 72 5.07 13.26 -5.79
C ASN A 72 6.19 14.07 -6.44
N SER A 73 6.25 15.40 -6.25
CA SER A 73 7.30 16.24 -6.84
C SER A 73 8.12 17.04 -5.84
N ASP A 74 7.57 17.33 -4.66
CA ASP A 74 8.22 18.17 -3.65
C ASP A 74 8.71 17.36 -2.44
N LEU A 75 8.32 16.08 -2.33
CA LEU A 75 8.76 15.15 -1.28
C LEU A 75 9.61 14.03 -1.88
N ASP A 76 10.56 13.56 -1.08
CA ASP A 76 11.49 12.47 -1.36
C ASP A 76 11.52 11.45 -0.22
N LYS A 77 12.52 10.55 -0.23
CA LYS A 77 12.67 9.50 0.79
C LYS A 77 13.05 10.04 2.17
N ASP A 78 13.71 11.19 2.25
CA ASP A 78 14.24 11.76 3.48
C ASP A 78 13.41 12.96 3.96
N SER A 79 12.27 13.22 3.34
CA SER A 79 11.37 14.29 3.75
C SER A 79 10.88 14.08 5.19
N PRO A 80 10.83 15.14 6.02
CA PRO A 80 10.34 15.06 7.38
C PRO A 80 8.87 14.66 7.43
N LEU A 81 8.44 14.10 8.55
CA LEU A 81 7.01 13.90 8.80
C LEU A 81 6.31 15.26 8.84
N LEU A 82 5.21 15.38 8.10
CA LEU A 82 4.36 16.57 8.07
C LEU A 82 3.17 16.36 9.02
N LEU A 83 3.27 16.88 10.24
CA LEU A 83 2.31 16.60 11.30
C LEU A 83 1.55 17.86 11.73
N LYS A 84 0.22 17.79 11.76
CA LYS A 84 -0.66 18.82 12.32
C LYS A 84 -0.39 18.98 13.83
N SER A 85 -0.49 20.24 14.29
CA SER A 85 -0.31 20.58 15.71
C SER A 85 -1.45 20.04 16.60
N SER A 86 -2.64 19.85 16.05
CA SER A 86 -3.81 19.29 16.74
C SER A 86 -4.72 18.54 15.74
N GLY A 87 -5.57 17.66 16.28
CA GLY A 87 -6.58 16.92 15.52
C GLY A 87 -6.24 15.45 15.25
N SER A 88 -7.26 14.59 15.25
CA SER A 88 -7.29 13.33 14.53
C SER A 88 -8.70 13.15 14.01
N LEU A 89 -8.85 13.04 12.70
CA LEU A 89 -9.94 12.25 12.13
C LEU A 89 -9.22 11.35 11.14
N ASP A 90 -8.60 10.29 11.69
CA ASP A 90 -8.05 9.08 11.04
C ASP A 90 -6.75 9.15 10.20
N GLY A 91 -6.12 10.33 10.08
CA GLY A 91 -4.79 10.49 9.48
C GLY A 91 -3.59 10.40 10.41
N ASN A 92 -3.76 9.99 11.68
CA ASN A 92 -2.69 9.96 12.69
C ASN A 92 -1.88 11.27 12.76
N ARG A 93 -2.56 12.42 12.70
CA ARG A 93 -2.02 13.79 12.66
C ARG A 93 -1.27 14.17 11.38
N PHE A 94 -1.16 13.33 10.38
CA PHE A 94 -0.51 13.73 9.13
C PHE A 94 -1.34 14.75 8.35
N PHE A 95 -0.68 15.64 7.59
CA PHE A 95 -1.33 16.24 6.43
C PHE A 95 -1.67 15.13 5.45
N LEU A 96 -2.81 15.20 4.76
CA LEU A 96 -3.23 14.14 3.86
C LEU A 96 -3.69 14.76 2.53
N PRO A 97 -3.45 14.08 1.40
CA PRO A 97 -4.03 14.48 0.13
C PRO A 97 -5.54 14.30 0.15
N THR A 98 -6.23 14.99 -0.74
CA THR A 98 -7.65 14.75 -1.03
C THR A 98 -7.79 13.66 -2.09
N PRO A 99 -8.99 13.14 -2.36
CA PRO A 99 -9.23 12.22 -3.48
C PRO A 99 -8.82 12.80 -4.85
N GLU A 100 -8.95 14.11 -5.04
CA GLU A 100 -8.77 14.80 -6.33
C GLU A 100 -7.32 15.14 -6.63
N SER A 101 -6.48 15.35 -5.60
CA SER A 101 -5.15 15.92 -5.79
C SER A 101 -4.10 15.38 -4.82
N ASP A 102 -2.85 15.30 -5.29
CA ASP A 102 -1.66 15.08 -4.47
C ASP A 102 -1.07 16.38 -3.88
N ILE A 103 -1.78 17.51 -4.06
CA ILE A 103 -1.40 18.81 -3.53
C ILE A 103 -1.93 18.94 -2.09
N LEU A 104 -1.00 19.14 -1.16
CA LEU A 104 -1.27 19.56 0.21
C LEU A 104 -1.39 21.08 0.25
N HIS A 105 -2.46 21.58 0.86
CA HIS A 105 -2.70 23.01 1.04
C HIS A 105 -2.48 23.41 2.49
N PHE A 106 -1.76 24.51 2.69
CA PHE A 106 -1.49 25.12 3.98
C PHE A 106 -2.00 26.55 3.96
N ARG A 107 -2.79 26.94 4.96
CA ARG A 107 -3.26 28.32 5.11
C ARG A 107 -2.08 29.23 5.44
N ALA A 108 -2.18 30.51 5.06
CA ALA A 108 -1.20 31.52 5.42
C ALA A 108 -0.91 31.47 6.94
N LYS A 109 0.37 31.39 7.33
CA LYS A 109 0.82 31.30 8.73
C LYS A 109 0.35 30.04 9.48
N GLU A 110 -0.29 29.06 8.84
CA GLU A 110 -0.65 27.78 9.47
C GLU A 110 0.60 27.11 10.01
N LYS A 111 0.58 26.76 11.30
CA LYS A 111 1.68 26.09 11.97
C LYS A 111 1.50 24.58 11.93
N PHE A 112 2.62 23.88 11.76
CA PHE A 112 2.68 22.44 11.83
C PHE A 112 4.05 21.98 12.33
N LEU A 113 4.13 20.71 12.70
CA LEU A 113 5.32 20.06 13.20
C LEU A 113 6.03 19.33 12.05
N LEU A 114 7.32 19.59 11.90
CA LEU A 114 8.25 18.78 11.14
C LEU A 114 8.98 17.84 12.10
N ALA A 115 9.09 16.55 11.75
CA ALA A 115 9.78 15.58 12.58
C ALA A 115 10.67 14.61 11.79
N CYS A 116 11.87 14.37 12.30
CA CYS A 116 12.86 13.41 11.81
C CYS A 116 13.13 12.34 12.88
N PRO A 117 12.18 11.42 13.13
CA PRO A 117 12.36 10.34 14.10
C PRO A 117 13.47 9.37 13.68
N GLY A 118 14.08 8.73 14.68
CA GLY A 118 15.20 7.80 14.51
C GLY A 118 16.41 8.19 15.38
N THR A 119 17.23 7.20 15.72
CA THR A 119 18.47 7.42 16.49
C THR A 119 19.49 8.14 15.60
N GLY A 120 20.09 9.22 16.10
CA GLY A 120 21.06 10.01 15.32
C GLY A 120 20.50 10.80 14.12
N ASN A 121 19.17 10.76 13.90
CA ASN A 121 18.50 11.56 12.87
C ASN A 121 18.30 13.02 13.34
N SER A 122 18.12 13.94 12.41
CA SER A 122 17.96 15.39 12.65
C SER A 122 17.42 16.09 11.41
N LEU A 123 16.89 17.31 11.57
CA LEU A 123 16.57 18.16 10.40
C LEU A 123 17.84 18.61 9.67
N VAL A 124 17.73 18.75 8.36
CA VAL A 124 18.71 19.36 7.46
C VAL A 124 18.00 20.47 6.70
N VAL A 125 18.46 21.71 6.86
CA VAL A 125 17.85 22.89 6.23
C VAL A 125 18.91 23.60 5.41
N ASN A 126 18.67 23.77 4.10
CA ASN A 126 19.64 24.32 3.15
C ASN A 126 20.99 23.60 3.23
N LYS A 127 20.96 22.25 3.24
CA LYS A 127 22.13 21.36 3.36
C LYS A 127 22.94 21.50 4.66
N ARG A 128 22.42 22.23 5.66
CA ARG A 128 23.04 22.34 6.99
C ARG A 128 22.27 21.48 7.99
N GLN A 129 22.96 20.52 8.57
CA GLN A 129 22.40 19.69 9.63
C GLN A 129 22.10 20.55 10.87
N LYS A 130 20.94 20.34 11.47
CA LYS A 130 20.48 21.01 12.69
C LYS A 130 20.68 20.10 13.90
N THR A 131 20.70 20.70 15.09
CA THR A 131 20.84 19.97 16.36
C THR A 131 19.53 19.36 16.84
N PHE A 132 18.39 19.80 16.29
CA PHE A 132 17.05 19.33 16.63
C PHE A 132 16.50 18.35 15.60
N LYS A 133 15.66 17.42 16.09
CA LYS A 133 14.93 16.44 15.26
C LYS A 133 13.54 16.91 14.89
N GLU A 134 13.04 17.93 15.57
CA GLU A 134 11.67 18.41 15.46
C GLU A 134 11.65 19.93 15.54
N THR A 135 10.76 20.57 14.79
CA THR A 135 10.56 22.02 14.86
C THR A 135 9.19 22.41 14.34
N SER A 136 8.68 23.55 14.82
CA SER A 136 7.48 24.15 14.23
C SER A 136 7.86 24.84 12.92
N ALA A 137 7.15 24.51 11.86
CA ALA A 137 7.17 25.25 10.61
C ALA A 137 5.87 26.04 10.46
N SER A 138 5.90 27.12 9.67
CA SER A 138 4.69 27.83 9.26
C SER A 138 4.72 28.20 7.79
N CYS A 139 3.57 28.16 7.13
CA CYS A 139 3.45 28.62 5.76
C CYS A 139 3.84 30.11 5.61
N ASP A 140 4.71 30.41 4.64
CA ASP A 140 5.06 31.77 4.21
C ASP A 140 4.31 32.15 2.93
N SER A 141 4.73 31.60 1.78
CA SER A 141 4.05 31.74 0.48
C SER A 141 4.54 30.70 -0.53
N GLY A 142 3.64 30.21 -1.39
CA GLY A 142 3.98 29.29 -2.48
C GLY A 142 4.57 27.96 -1.96
N LYS A 143 5.85 27.69 -2.22
CA LYS A 143 6.56 26.51 -1.70
C LYS A 143 7.52 26.82 -0.53
N LYS A 144 7.46 28.04 0.02
CA LYS A 144 8.35 28.50 1.09
C LYS A 144 7.67 28.40 2.45
N PHE A 145 8.43 27.92 3.42
CA PHE A 145 8.00 27.72 4.80
C PHE A 145 9.01 28.37 5.74
N LYS A 146 8.51 29.06 6.78
CA LYS A 146 9.34 29.60 7.85
C LYS A 146 9.68 28.50 8.84
N ILE A 147 10.97 28.31 9.06
CA ILE A 147 11.53 27.44 10.09
C ILE A 147 12.57 28.25 10.83
N ASP A 148 12.45 28.34 12.16
CA ASP A 148 13.39 29.11 12.99
C ASP A 148 13.58 30.55 12.48
N GLY A 149 12.46 31.21 12.18
CA GLY A 149 12.40 32.57 11.62
C GLY A 149 12.82 32.71 10.14
N THR A 150 13.41 31.68 9.53
CA THR A 150 13.96 31.75 8.16
C THR A 150 13.01 31.14 7.13
N SER A 151 12.67 31.91 6.09
CA SER A 151 11.87 31.42 4.96
C SER A 151 12.70 30.54 4.03
N THR A 152 12.34 29.27 3.90
CA THR A 152 13.08 28.26 3.14
C THR A 152 12.16 27.51 2.18
N SER A 153 12.62 27.23 0.96
CA SER A 153 11.91 26.37 0.01
C SER A 153 11.82 24.94 0.56
N PHE A 154 10.65 24.31 0.51
CA PHE A 154 10.43 22.98 1.12
C PHE A 154 11.40 21.88 0.68
N PRO A 155 11.78 21.75 -0.61
CA PRO A 155 12.76 20.74 -1.03
C PRO A 155 14.14 20.86 -0.35
N ASN A 156 14.45 22.00 0.27
CA ASN A 156 15.68 22.19 1.05
C ASN A 156 15.51 21.85 2.54
N ILE A 157 14.37 21.27 2.94
CA ILE A 157 14.01 20.91 4.31
C ILE A 157 13.82 19.39 4.34
N THR A 158 14.87 18.68 4.74
CA THR A 158 14.90 17.21 4.80
C THR A 158 15.28 16.73 6.19
N CYS A 159 15.23 15.41 6.38
CA CYS A 159 15.92 14.73 7.45
C CYS A 159 17.31 14.28 6.97
N LYS A 160 18.21 14.07 7.93
CA LYS A 160 19.51 13.45 7.67
C LYS A 160 19.33 12.03 7.11
N ASP A 161 18.40 11.28 7.71
CA ASP A 161 18.03 9.93 7.31
C ASP A 161 16.50 9.84 7.20
N THR A 162 16.01 8.93 6.35
CA THR A 162 14.58 8.64 6.24
C THR A 162 13.96 8.43 7.62
N PRO A 163 12.87 9.17 7.98
CA PRO A 163 12.16 9.00 9.24
C PRO A 163 11.94 7.53 9.62
N GLU A 164 12.43 7.14 10.79
CA GLU A 164 12.43 5.75 11.24
C GLU A 164 11.20 5.44 12.08
N SER A 165 10.45 4.40 11.68
CA SER A 165 9.36 3.87 12.50
C SER A 165 9.88 2.98 13.63
N SER A 166 9.09 2.87 14.69
CA SER A 166 9.34 2.02 15.86
C SER A 166 8.08 1.25 16.24
N ILE A 167 8.25 0.22 17.06
CA ILE A 167 7.18 -0.62 17.57
C ILE A 167 7.09 -0.44 19.07
N VAL A 168 5.91 -0.11 19.58
CA VAL A 168 5.64 0.01 21.03
C VAL A 168 4.60 -1.02 21.45
N LYS A 169 4.81 -1.67 22.59
CA LYS A 169 3.78 -2.54 23.19
C LYS A 169 2.70 -1.67 23.82
N THR A 170 1.45 -1.85 23.42
CA THR A 170 0.29 -1.04 23.84
C THR A 170 -0.70 -1.82 24.69
N GLY A 171 -0.44 -3.10 24.95
CA GLY A 171 -1.21 -3.91 25.88
C GLY A 171 -1.30 -5.36 25.46
N LYS A 172 -2.49 -5.93 25.65
CA LYS A 172 -2.85 -7.29 25.26
C LYS A 172 -4.06 -7.30 24.32
N CYS A 173 -4.25 -8.40 23.60
CA CYS A 173 -5.38 -8.63 22.69
C CYS A 173 -5.77 -10.13 22.73
N ASN A 174 -6.87 -10.49 22.05
CA ASN A 174 -7.40 -11.85 22.02
C ASN A 174 -7.56 -12.46 23.42
N MET A 175 -8.44 -11.86 24.25
CA MET A 175 -8.68 -12.29 25.64
C MET A 175 -7.40 -12.41 26.49
N ASN A 176 -6.52 -11.42 26.38
CA ASN A 176 -5.23 -11.35 27.08
C ASN A 176 -4.16 -12.40 26.71
N GLN A 177 -4.42 -13.27 25.74
CA GLN A 177 -3.47 -14.30 25.32
C GLN A 177 -2.31 -13.71 24.50
N TYR A 178 -2.60 -12.71 23.65
CA TYR A 178 -1.66 -12.17 22.66
C TYR A 178 -1.19 -10.76 23.03
N ASP A 179 -0.05 -10.36 22.49
CA ASP A 179 0.53 -9.05 22.73
C ASP A 179 0.02 -8.03 21.70
N LYS A 180 -0.46 -6.89 22.21
CA LYS A 180 -0.89 -5.78 21.36
C LYS A 180 0.26 -4.79 21.20
N HIS A 181 0.57 -4.45 19.96
CA HIS A 181 1.62 -3.51 19.59
C HIS A 181 1.08 -2.39 18.69
N SER A 182 1.78 -1.28 18.63
CA SER A 182 1.57 -0.25 17.61
C SER A 182 2.87 0.03 16.86
N ILE A 183 2.79 0.04 15.53
CA ILE A 183 3.88 0.45 14.63
C ILE A 183 3.62 1.91 14.24
N GLY A 184 4.62 2.77 14.37
CA GLY A 184 4.45 4.20 14.19
C GLY A 184 5.72 5.01 14.40
N PHE A 185 5.58 6.29 14.71
CA PHE A 185 6.72 7.20 14.89
C PHE A 185 6.75 7.78 16.30
N LYS A 186 7.92 7.74 16.93
CA LYS A 186 8.15 8.43 18.20
C LYS A 186 8.57 9.87 17.92
N VAL A 187 7.77 10.82 18.40
CA VAL A 187 8.04 12.26 18.35
C VAL A 187 8.02 12.84 19.77
N ASN A 188 8.46 14.07 19.97
CA ASN A 188 8.52 14.70 21.30
C ASN A 188 7.13 14.81 21.95
N THR A 189 6.09 15.00 21.13
CA THR A 189 4.69 15.08 21.58
C THR A 189 4.03 13.73 21.86
N GLY A 190 4.75 12.62 21.69
CA GLY A 190 4.25 11.26 21.97
C GLY A 190 4.46 10.29 20.82
N PHE A 191 3.66 9.22 20.79
CA PHE A 191 3.76 8.18 19.77
C PHE A 191 2.63 8.33 18.74
N ILE A 192 3.00 8.44 17.48
CA ILE A 192 2.07 8.49 16.35
C ILE A 192 1.92 7.08 15.78
N GLY A 193 0.92 6.33 16.26
CA GLY A 193 0.62 4.99 15.77
C GLY A 193 0.02 5.01 14.36
N LEU A 194 0.48 4.12 13.48
CA LEU A 194 -0.05 3.91 12.12
C LEU A 194 -0.85 2.62 12.00
N MET A 195 -0.33 1.57 12.65
CA MET A 195 -0.89 0.22 12.61
C MET A 195 -0.95 -0.31 14.04
N GLU A 196 -2.06 -0.94 14.41
CA GLU A 196 -2.19 -1.73 15.63
C GLU A 196 -2.08 -3.22 15.28
N VAL A 197 -1.24 -3.96 15.99
CA VAL A 197 -0.91 -5.35 15.69
C VAL A 197 -1.30 -6.22 16.89
N CYS A 198 -2.02 -7.32 16.65
CA CYS A 198 -2.24 -8.36 17.65
C CYS A 198 -1.36 -9.58 17.35
N TYR A 199 -0.30 -9.75 18.12
CA TYR A 199 0.78 -10.71 17.86
C TYR A 199 0.72 -11.92 18.80
N ASP A 200 0.75 -13.11 18.22
CA ASP A 200 0.93 -14.39 18.90
C ASP A 200 2.44 -14.65 19.06
N PRO A 201 2.99 -14.51 20.28
CA PRO A 201 4.41 -14.72 20.52
C PRO A 201 4.82 -16.19 20.49
N GLN A 202 3.88 -17.14 20.64
CA GLN A 202 4.18 -18.58 20.62
C GLN A 202 4.37 -19.07 19.19
N ARG A 203 3.44 -18.72 18.29
CA ARG A 203 3.54 -19.11 16.88
C ARG A 203 4.34 -18.16 16.01
N HIS A 204 4.84 -17.07 16.60
CA HIS A 204 5.52 -15.99 15.89
C HIS A 204 4.71 -15.47 14.69
N THR A 205 3.43 -15.15 14.90
CA THR A 205 2.53 -14.69 13.83
C THR A 205 1.58 -13.61 14.31
N THR A 206 0.97 -12.89 13.37
CA THR A 206 0.03 -11.82 13.66
C THR A 206 -1.39 -12.29 13.38
N LEU A 207 -2.25 -12.26 14.39
CA LEU A 207 -3.66 -12.63 14.29
C LEU A 207 -4.44 -11.62 13.44
N TYR A 208 -4.23 -10.34 13.72
CA TYR A 208 -4.76 -9.24 12.93
C TYR A 208 -3.85 -8.01 13.03
N ILE A 209 -3.90 -7.18 11.99
CA ILE A 209 -3.44 -5.79 12.01
C ILE A 209 -4.62 -4.87 11.71
N LYS A 210 -4.70 -3.74 12.40
CA LYS A 210 -5.68 -2.68 12.20
C LYS A 210 -4.99 -1.41 11.71
N PHE A 211 -5.52 -0.79 10.68
CA PHE A 211 -5.04 0.49 10.14
C PHE A 211 -6.18 1.21 9.41
N ILE A 212 -5.89 2.43 8.95
CA ILE A 212 -6.82 3.24 8.18
C ILE A 212 -6.27 3.42 6.76
N ILE A 213 -7.12 3.18 5.77
CA ILE A 213 -6.89 3.62 4.39
C ILE A 213 -7.62 4.95 4.24
N VAL A 214 -6.86 6.01 4.00
CA VAL A 214 -7.42 7.36 3.87
C VAL A 214 -8.00 7.59 2.47
N GLN A 215 -9.01 8.43 2.35
CA GLN A 215 -9.68 8.76 1.08
C GLN A 215 -8.72 9.23 -0.04
N GLY A 216 -7.64 9.94 0.32
CA GLY A 216 -6.63 10.43 -0.63
C GLY A 216 -5.51 9.42 -0.94
N VAL A 217 -5.57 8.17 -0.47
CA VAL A 217 -4.47 7.18 -0.56
C VAL A 217 -3.99 6.92 -2.00
N GLU A 218 -4.84 7.12 -3.00
CA GLU A 218 -4.45 6.95 -4.40
C GLU A 218 -3.51 8.06 -4.90
N ASN A 219 -3.43 9.18 -4.19
CA ASN A 219 -2.45 10.26 -4.41
C ASN A 219 -1.20 10.09 -3.52
N ARG A 220 -0.97 8.88 -2.98
CA ARG A 220 0.26 8.52 -2.25
C ARG A 220 1.54 8.77 -3.04
N GLN A 221 2.63 8.86 -2.31
CA GLN A 221 3.98 8.97 -2.84
C GLN A 221 4.37 7.70 -3.62
N ARG A 222 4.77 7.87 -4.89
CA ARG A 222 5.19 6.78 -5.81
C ARG A 222 6.55 7.03 -6.45
N ASN A 223 7.09 8.23 -6.29
CA ASN A 223 8.36 8.68 -6.88
C ASN A 223 9.61 8.12 -6.17
N VAL A 224 9.45 7.35 -5.10
CA VAL A 224 10.56 6.75 -4.35
C VAL A 224 10.53 5.23 -4.48
N PRO A 225 11.64 4.58 -4.90
CA PRO A 225 11.74 3.13 -4.94
C PRO A 225 11.50 2.48 -3.58
N ARG A 226 10.72 1.39 -3.59
CA ARG A 226 10.45 0.56 -2.41
C ARG A 226 11.74 -0.14 -1.94
N GLN A 227 11.95 -0.18 -0.63
CA GLN A 227 12.99 -1.03 -0.03
C GLN A 227 12.51 -2.49 0.08
N ASN A 228 13.43 -3.43 -0.10
CA ASN A 228 13.12 -4.88 -0.05
C ASN A 228 13.45 -5.53 1.30
N TYR A 229 14.13 -4.82 2.19
CA TYR A 229 14.54 -5.33 3.50
C TYR A 229 13.41 -5.18 4.54
N PHE A 230 13.17 -6.24 5.32
CA PHE A 230 12.21 -6.25 6.41
C PHE A 230 12.94 -6.30 7.76
N ARG A 231 12.48 -5.49 8.70
CA ARG A 231 13.04 -5.41 10.05
C ARG A 231 12.39 -6.45 10.96
N LYS A 232 13.21 -7.18 11.72
CA LYS A 232 12.73 -8.07 12.79
C LYS A 232 12.34 -7.31 14.05
N SER A 233 12.97 -6.15 14.31
CA SER A 233 12.62 -5.24 15.43
C SER A 233 12.52 -5.94 16.80
N GLY A 234 13.39 -6.91 17.06
CA GLY A 234 13.42 -7.67 18.32
C GLY A 234 12.49 -8.87 18.38
N PHE A 235 11.62 -9.08 17.39
CA PHE A 235 10.74 -10.24 17.24
C PHE A 235 11.47 -11.42 16.54
N PHE A 236 10.82 -12.59 16.49
CA PHE A 236 11.30 -13.78 15.76
C PHE A 236 12.68 -14.31 16.23
N LYS A 237 12.99 -14.13 17.52
CA LYS A 237 14.16 -14.72 18.17
C LYS A 237 13.90 -16.19 18.48
N GLY A 238 14.97 -17.01 18.48
CA GLY A 238 14.87 -18.41 18.87
C GLY A 238 14.25 -19.33 17.80
N LEU A 239 14.20 -18.91 16.54
CA LEU A 239 13.73 -19.76 15.45
C LEU A 239 14.87 -20.58 14.84
N LYS A 240 14.61 -21.85 14.53
CA LYS A 240 15.57 -22.76 13.87
C LYS A 240 14.87 -23.53 12.74
N PRO A 241 15.14 -23.19 11.47
CA PRO A 241 16.03 -22.11 10.99
C PRO A 241 15.49 -20.67 11.25
N PRO A 242 16.36 -19.64 11.22
CA PRO A 242 15.95 -18.24 11.38
C PRO A 242 14.97 -17.77 10.31
N ILE A 243 14.15 -16.77 10.63
CA ILE A 243 13.10 -16.26 9.74
C ILE A 243 13.60 -15.78 8.37
N GLU A 244 14.82 -15.26 8.24
CA GLU A 244 15.34 -14.88 6.93
C GLU A 244 15.61 -16.08 6.04
N SER A 245 16.08 -17.18 6.63
CA SER A 245 16.46 -18.40 5.91
C SER A 245 15.24 -19.15 5.38
N VAL A 246 14.12 -19.15 6.11
CA VAL A 246 12.92 -19.90 5.70
C VAL A 246 12.32 -19.39 4.40
N TYR A 247 12.52 -18.11 4.07
CA TYR A 247 12.04 -17.52 2.83
C TYR A 247 13.00 -17.70 1.64
N ASN A 248 14.20 -18.26 1.85
CA ASN A 248 15.02 -18.67 0.71
C ASN A 248 14.33 -19.83 -0.01
N CYS A 249 14.09 -19.69 -1.31
CA CYS A 249 13.34 -20.70 -2.07
C CYS A 249 13.99 -22.09 -1.99
N ARG A 250 15.30 -22.19 -2.24
CA ARG A 250 15.98 -23.48 -2.38
C ARG A 250 16.48 -24.04 -1.05
N SER A 251 17.21 -23.25 -0.26
CA SER A 251 17.78 -23.74 1.00
C SER A 251 16.81 -23.69 2.18
N GLY A 252 15.70 -22.95 2.06
CA GLY A 252 14.64 -22.88 3.06
C GLY A 252 13.41 -23.67 2.62
N GLN A 253 12.59 -23.07 1.77
CA GLN A 253 11.23 -23.56 1.47
C GLN A 253 11.21 -24.95 0.84
N TYR A 254 12.03 -25.18 -0.18
CA TYR A 254 12.11 -26.49 -0.82
C TYR A 254 12.45 -27.60 0.18
N ALA A 255 13.46 -27.37 1.04
CA ALA A 255 13.85 -28.33 2.07
C ALA A 255 12.74 -28.57 3.11
N ILE A 256 12.04 -27.52 3.54
CA ILE A 256 10.89 -27.61 4.44
C ILE A 256 9.79 -28.47 3.82
N PHE A 257 9.42 -28.20 2.57
CA PHE A 257 8.35 -28.91 1.87
C PHE A 257 8.74 -30.35 1.55
N ALA A 258 9.98 -30.62 1.13
CA ALA A 258 10.46 -31.98 0.85
C ALA A 258 10.42 -32.85 2.11
N ASN A 259 10.78 -32.29 3.27
CA ASN A 259 10.68 -32.96 4.56
C ASN A 259 9.21 -33.19 4.96
N LEU A 260 8.38 -32.14 4.92
CA LEU A 260 6.95 -32.20 5.26
C LEU A 260 6.20 -33.26 4.45
N LEU A 261 6.49 -33.35 3.14
CA LEU A 261 5.81 -34.25 2.20
C LEU A 261 6.47 -35.62 2.09
N GLY A 262 7.68 -35.79 2.66
CA GLY A 262 8.50 -36.99 2.55
C GLY A 262 8.92 -37.36 1.12
N SER A 263 8.86 -36.40 0.18
CA SER A 263 9.21 -36.56 -1.24
C SER A 263 9.66 -35.23 -1.83
N GLU A 264 10.82 -35.26 -2.47
CA GLU A 264 11.34 -34.15 -3.25
C GLU A 264 10.48 -33.88 -4.51
N GLU A 265 10.01 -34.94 -5.20
CA GLU A 265 9.18 -34.76 -6.38
C GLU A 265 7.84 -34.10 -6.06
N LEU A 266 7.25 -34.40 -4.88
CA LEU A 266 6.04 -33.70 -4.42
C LEU A 266 6.34 -32.24 -4.08
N ALA A 267 7.46 -31.94 -3.43
CA ALA A 267 7.85 -30.57 -3.12
C ALA A 267 8.04 -29.71 -4.38
N GLN A 268 8.62 -30.27 -5.45
CA GLN A 268 8.80 -29.59 -6.74
C GLN A 268 7.48 -29.16 -7.39
N ARG A 269 6.35 -29.76 -7.02
CA ARG A 269 5.03 -29.35 -7.54
C ARG A 269 4.49 -28.08 -6.91
N TYR A 270 5.00 -27.70 -5.74
CA TYR A 270 4.57 -26.52 -4.99
C TYR A 270 5.64 -25.42 -5.01
N ILE A 271 6.92 -25.78 -4.90
CA ILE A 271 8.03 -24.84 -4.85
C ILE A 271 8.80 -24.92 -6.17
N ASP A 272 8.68 -23.87 -6.98
CA ASP A 272 9.49 -23.65 -8.17
C ASP A 272 10.46 -22.48 -7.93
N CYS A 273 11.75 -22.79 -7.83
CA CYS A 273 12.80 -21.80 -7.67
C CYS A 273 13.40 -21.32 -9.01
N SER A 274 12.73 -21.58 -10.13
CA SER A 274 13.15 -21.09 -11.44
C SER A 274 13.04 -19.56 -11.52
N SER A 275 13.94 -18.94 -12.28
CA SER A 275 14.01 -17.49 -12.43
C SER A 275 12.90 -16.90 -13.30
N ARG A 276 12.02 -17.72 -13.90
CA ARG A 276 10.96 -17.31 -14.84
C ARG A 276 9.62 -17.92 -14.45
N GLY A 277 8.89 -17.24 -13.57
CA GLY A 277 7.56 -17.67 -13.17
C GLY A 277 7.55 -18.73 -12.06
N GLY A 278 8.63 -18.78 -11.25
CA GLY A 278 8.69 -19.61 -10.07
C GLY A 278 7.57 -19.32 -9.06
N GLU A 279 7.28 -20.31 -8.22
CA GLU A 279 6.27 -20.27 -7.18
C GLU A 279 6.94 -20.59 -5.84
N SER A 280 6.78 -19.68 -4.89
CA SER A 280 7.29 -19.80 -3.54
C SER A 280 6.50 -18.89 -2.62
N LEU A 281 6.64 -19.08 -1.31
CA LEU A 281 6.03 -18.20 -0.32
C LEU A 281 6.82 -16.90 -0.19
N GLU A 282 6.12 -15.79 -0.23
CA GLU A 282 6.65 -14.45 0.02
C GLU A 282 6.25 -13.94 1.40
N LYS A 283 6.94 -12.86 1.80
CA LYS A 283 6.56 -12.04 2.97
C LYS A 283 5.36 -11.19 2.58
N GLY A 284 4.19 -11.82 2.54
CA GLY A 284 2.92 -11.17 2.24
C GLY A 284 2.55 -10.18 3.33
N HIS A 285 2.23 -8.94 2.96
CA HIS A 285 1.87 -7.92 3.96
C HIS A 285 0.44 -8.13 4.44
N LEU A 286 0.19 -7.83 5.71
CA LEU A 286 -1.17 -7.67 6.23
C LEU A 286 -1.69 -6.25 5.95
N ALA A 287 -0.90 -5.23 6.30
CA ALA A 287 -1.11 -3.85 5.84
C ALA A 287 -0.14 -3.54 4.70
N ALA A 288 -0.66 -3.32 3.49
CA ALA A 288 0.16 -3.25 2.30
C ALA A 288 0.94 -1.93 2.23
N TYR A 289 2.11 -1.97 1.59
CA TYR A 289 2.93 -0.78 1.36
C TYR A 289 2.13 0.37 0.72
N ALA A 290 1.26 0.04 -0.24
CA ALA A 290 0.43 1.01 -0.97
C ALA A 290 -0.79 1.53 -0.18
N ASP A 291 -1.08 0.99 1.00
CA ASP A 291 -2.19 1.45 1.86
C ASP A 291 -1.86 2.76 2.61
N PHE A 292 -0.63 3.28 2.45
CA PHE A 292 -0.14 4.48 3.12
C PHE A 292 0.35 5.56 2.14
N VAL A 293 0.22 6.83 2.57
CA VAL A 293 0.45 8.01 1.73
C VAL A 293 1.93 8.34 1.57
N TYR A 294 2.64 8.53 2.69
CA TYR A 294 4.03 9.02 2.66
C TYR A 294 5.03 7.88 2.67
N TYR A 295 6.17 8.05 1.99
CA TYR A 295 7.24 7.04 1.94
C TYR A 295 7.64 6.54 3.34
N ALA A 296 7.75 7.42 4.34
CA ALA A 296 8.03 7.02 5.71
C ALA A 296 6.97 6.04 6.28
N GLN A 297 5.68 6.30 6.02
CA GLN A 297 4.58 5.40 6.43
C GLN A 297 4.64 4.08 5.66
N GLN A 298 4.91 4.13 4.36
CA GLN A 298 5.04 2.95 3.52
C GLN A 298 6.23 2.07 3.98
N LYS A 299 7.38 2.67 4.26
CA LYS A 299 8.55 1.98 4.86
C LYS A 299 8.22 1.40 6.24
N ALA A 300 7.32 2.02 7.00
CA ALA A 300 6.86 1.47 8.27
C ALA A 300 6.09 0.15 8.13
N THR A 301 5.65 -0.25 6.92
CA THR A 301 5.04 -1.57 6.69
C THR A 301 6.07 -2.70 6.61
N LEU A 302 7.36 -2.40 6.49
CA LEU A 302 8.46 -3.35 6.31
C LEU A 302 8.98 -3.93 7.65
N HIS A 303 8.06 -4.33 8.53
CA HIS A 303 8.37 -5.10 9.73
C HIS A 303 7.81 -6.51 9.58
N TYR A 304 8.55 -7.55 9.98
CA TYR A 304 8.09 -8.94 9.86
C TYR A 304 6.77 -9.22 10.62
N ILE A 305 6.49 -8.46 11.69
CA ILE A 305 5.23 -8.57 12.43
C ILE A 305 4.01 -8.11 11.61
N ASN A 306 4.22 -7.41 10.49
CA ASN A 306 3.18 -7.04 9.52
C ASN A 306 3.13 -8.03 8.34
N THR A 307 3.72 -9.23 8.48
CA THR A 307 3.77 -10.20 7.39
C THR A 307 3.31 -11.58 7.81
N VAL A 308 2.78 -12.32 6.85
CA VAL A 308 2.53 -13.76 6.91
C VAL A 308 2.97 -14.40 5.59
N PRO A 309 3.30 -15.70 5.55
CA PRO A 309 3.60 -16.39 4.29
C PRO A 309 2.43 -16.29 3.31
N GLN A 310 2.69 -15.89 2.07
CA GLN A 310 1.67 -15.89 1.01
C GLN A 310 2.28 -16.47 -0.25
N TRP A 311 1.53 -17.30 -0.98
CA TRP A 311 1.98 -17.80 -2.28
C TRP A 311 2.16 -16.65 -3.26
N GLN A 312 3.19 -16.70 -4.09
CA GLN A 312 3.52 -15.66 -5.06
C GLN A 312 2.35 -15.39 -6.00
N SER A 313 1.74 -16.45 -6.53
CA SER A 313 0.57 -16.35 -7.40
C SER A 313 -0.65 -15.70 -6.73
N PHE A 314 -0.83 -15.93 -5.42
CA PHE A 314 -1.87 -15.30 -4.62
C PHE A 314 -1.55 -13.81 -4.36
N ASN A 315 -0.37 -13.53 -3.80
CA ASN A 315 0.08 -12.21 -3.38
C ASN A 315 0.15 -11.23 -4.56
N ALA A 316 0.77 -11.64 -5.66
CA ALA A 316 0.89 -10.82 -6.87
C ALA A 316 -0.33 -10.92 -7.80
N GLY A 317 -1.27 -11.83 -7.51
CA GLY A 317 -2.48 -12.06 -8.27
C GLY A 317 -3.67 -11.26 -7.76
N ASN A 318 -4.74 -11.98 -7.45
CA ASN A 318 -6.03 -11.41 -7.09
C ASN A 318 -5.98 -10.64 -5.77
N TRP A 319 -5.10 -11.02 -4.83
CA TRP A 319 -4.97 -10.31 -3.55
C TRP A 319 -4.50 -8.87 -3.76
N LYS A 320 -3.45 -8.66 -4.55
CA LYS A 320 -2.97 -7.32 -4.94
C LYS A 320 -4.06 -6.50 -5.62
N ILE A 321 -4.82 -7.10 -6.53
CA ILE A 321 -5.91 -6.39 -7.23
C ILE A 321 -7.01 -5.98 -6.24
N LEU A 322 -7.40 -6.86 -5.31
CA LEU A 322 -8.37 -6.53 -4.26
C LEU A 322 -7.89 -5.35 -3.41
N GLU A 323 -6.65 -5.37 -2.95
CA GLU A 323 -6.07 -4.27 -2.17
C GLU A 323 -6.12 -2.93 -2.94
N GLU A 324 -5.85 -2.96 -4.24
CA GLU A 324 -5.99 -1.80 -5.12
C GLU A 324 -7.44 -1.32 -5.23
N LYS A 325 -8.39 -2.23 -5.41
CA LYS A 325 -9.81 -1.90 -5.51
C LYS A 325 -10.36 -1.30 -4.21
N ILE A 326 -9.85 -1.73 -3.05
CA ILE A 326 -10.19 -1.12 -1.75
C ILE A 326 -9.71 0.33 -1.67
N ARG A 327 -8.48 0.61 -2.12
CA ARG A 327 -7.96 2.00 -2.16
C ARG A 327 -8.72 2.88 -3.15
N ILE A 328 -9.05 2.34 -4.33
CA ILE A 328 -9.88 3.04 -5.31
C ILE A 328 -11.27 3.33 -4.73
N TYR A 329 -11.87 2.39 -4.01
CA TYR A 329 -13.15 2.60 -3.33
C TYR A 329 -13.08 3.79 -2.36
N ALA A 330 -12.04 3.86 -1.51
CA ALA A 330 -11.82 4.96 -0.57
C ALA A 330 -11.74 6.32 -1.29
N LYS A 331 -11.01 6.37 -2.41
CA LYS A 331 -10.93 7.57 -3.27
C LYS A 331 -12.27 7.95 -3.87
N VAL A 332 -12.93 7.03 -4.57
CA VAL A 332 -14.16 7.32 -5.32
C VAL A 332 -15.29 7.77 -4.41
N HIS A 333 -15.38 7.20 -3.21
CA HIS A 333 -16.42 7.53 -2.23
C HIS A 333 -15.99 8.62 -1.24
N SER A 334 -14.77 9.17 -1.38
CA SER A 334 -14.24 10.19 -0.48
C SER A 334 -14.38 9.83 1.01
N THR A 335 -14.10 8.57 1.34
CA THR A 335 -14.29 7.99 2.68
C THR A 335 -13.01 7.36 3.19
N ASN A 336 -12.81 7.41 4.51
CA ASN A 336 -11.74 6.70 5.18
C ASN A 336 -12.24 5.32 5.62
N LEU A 337 -11.39 4.31 5.42
CA LEU A 337 -11.74 2.92 5.71
C LEU A 337 -10.92 2.42 6.89
N VAL A 338 -11.61 1.90 7.91
CA VAL A 338 -10.94 1.11 8.95
C VAL A 338 -10.80 -0.31 8.44
N VAL A 339 -9.56 -0.79 8.35
CA VAL A 339 -9.26 -2.11 7.84
C VAL A 339 -8.66 -2.96 8.94
N TYR A 340 -9.21 -4.17 9.11
CA TYR A 340 -8.55 -5.24 9.84
C TYR A 340 -8.13 -6.32 8.85
N ALA A 341 -6.85 -6.67 8.83
CA ALA A 341 -6.31 -7.70 7.96
C ALA A 341 -5.62 -8.79 8.78
N GLY A 342 -5.77 -10.04 8.38
CA GLY A 342 -5.20 -11.18 9.08
C GLY A 342 -5.34 -12.45 8.25
N PHE A 343 -5.20 -13.59 8.90
CA PHE A 343 -5.42 -14.89 8.25
C PHE A 343 -6.34 -15.80 9.06
N HIS A 344 -6.97 -16.74 8.37
CA HIS A 344 -7.82 -17.77 8.95
C HIS A 344 -7.32 -19.14 8.53
N LYS A 345 -7.18 -20.04 9.51
CA LYS A 345 -6.63 -21.41 9.40
C LYS A 345 -5.19 -21.50 8.91
N VAL A 346 -4.55 -22.61 9.28
CA VAL A 346 -3.23 -23.00 8.77
C VAL A 346 -3.45 -23.94 7.60
N ALA A 347 -2.79 -23.65 6.49
CA ALA A 347 -2.75 -24.46 5.29
C ALA A 347 -2.29 -25.89 5.61
N ARG A 348 -2.80 -26.87 4.86
CA ARG A 348 -2.44 -28.28 5.00
C ARG A 348 -2.08 -28.88 3.65
N LEU A 349 -1.16 -29.83 3.64
CA LEU A 349 -0.83 -30.63 2.47
C LEU A 349 -0.78 -32.12 2.81
N ARG A 350 -1.04 -32.95 1.81
CA ARG A 350 -0.94 -34.41 1.91
C ARG A 350 0.47 -34.86 1.54
N ASP A 351 1.08 -35.65 2.41
CA ASP A 351 2.36 -36.30 2.13
C ASP A 351 2.20 -37.44 1.10
N LYS A 352 3.33 -38.09 0.74
CA LYS A 352 3.33 -39.24 -0.16
C LYS A 352 2.50 -40.45 0.32
N SER A 353 2.16 -40.51 1.60
CA SER A 353 1.32 -41.53 2.22
C SER A 353 -0.13 -41.07 2.39
N ASN A 354 -0.51 -39.95 1.75
CA ASN A 354 -1.84 -39.36 1.77
C ASN A 354 -2.31 -38.87 3.17
N LYS A 355 -1.38 -38.61 4.09
CA LYS A 355 -1.66 -38.04 5.41
C LYS A 355 -1.54 -36.51 5.36
N GLU A 356 -2.52 -35.81 5.94
CA GLU A 356 -2.53 -34.35 5.98
C GLU A 356 -1.66 -33.78 7.10
N HIS A 357 -0.80 -32.82 6.76
CA HIS A 357 0.06 -32.10 7.68
C HIS A 357 -0.14 -30.58 7.56
N PRO A 358 -0.20 -29.84 8.67
CA PRO A 358 -0.20 -28.38 8.63
C PRO A 358 1.17 -27.86 8.18
N ILE A 359 1.17 -26.71 7.49
CA ILE A 359 2.39 -26.12 6.95
C ILE A 359 2.87 -25.01 7.88
N PHE A 360 4.09 -25.19 8.39
CA PHE A 360 4.83 -24.19 9.16
C PHE A 360 6.21 -24.04 8.55
N LEU A 361 6.74 -22.82 8.54
CA LEU A 361 8.04 -22.55 7.91
C LEU A 361 9.23 -22.84 8.81
N THR A 362 9.03 -22.95 10.12
CA THR A 362 10.12 -23.22 11.06
C THR A 362 9.58 -23.69 12.41
N LYS A 363 10.50 -23.91 13.35
CA LYS A 363 10.20 -24.22 14.74
C LYS A 363 10.94 -23.27 15.68
N ASP A 364 10.43 -23.11 16.89
CA ASP A 364 11.15 -22.46 17.97
C ASP A 364 12.23 -23.39 18.59
N LEU A 365 12.98 -22.89 19.59
CA LEU A 365 14.00 -23.67 20.30
C LEU A 365 13.43 -24.86 21.08
N ASN A 366 12.13 -24.86 21.38
CA ASN A 366 11.42 -25.93 22.09
C ASN A 366 10.76 -26.92 21.12
N ASN A 367 11.07 -26.84 19.82
CA ASN A 367 10.52 -27.68 18.76
C ASN A 367 9.03 -27.46 18.48
N ASN A 368 8.44 -26.37 18.98
CA ASN A 368 7.08 -25.96 18.65
C ASN A 368 7.02 -25.36 17.24
N ASP A 369 5.94 -25.63 16.52
CA ASP A 369 5.72 -25.09 15.18
C ASP A 369 5.54 -23.57 15.20
N ALA A 370 6.25 -22.88 14.28
CA ALA A 370 6.27 -21.43 14.19
C ALA A 370 6.15 -20.96 12.73
N ILE A 371 5.64 -19.75 12.55
CA ILE A 371 5.37 -19.14 11.23
C ILE A 371 4.42 -20.04 10.41
N PRO A 372 3.13 -20.12 10.79
CA PRO A 372 2.13 -20.86 10.03
C PRO A 372 1.97 -20.25 8.63
N VAL A 373 1.76 -21.11 7.64
CA VAL A 373 1.31 -20.69 6.31
C VAL A 373 -0.23 -20.59 6.35
N PRO A 374 -0.83 -19.41 6.12
CA PRO A 374 -2.26 -19.22 5.98
C PRO A 374 -2.91 -20.16 4.96
N GLU A 375 -4.06 -20.74 5.30
CA GLU A 375 -4.99 -21.29 4.29
C GLU A 375 -5.74 -20.15 3.59
N GLN A 376 -6.19 -19.17 4.37
CA GLN A 376 -6.94 -18.01 3.86
C GLN A 376 -6.45 -16.72 4.48
N MET A 377 -6.41 -15.67 3.67
CA MET A 377 -6.26 -14.29 4.12
C MET A 377 -7.63 -13.64 4.24
N TYR A 378 -7.80 -12.69 5.15
CA TYR A 378 -9.00 -11.87 5.22
C TYR A 378 -8.68 -10.38 5.35
N ARG A 379 -9.59 -9.54 4.84
CA ARG A 379 -9.67 -8.10 5.08
C ARG A 379 -11.09 -7.73 5.44
N ILE A 380 -11.31 -7.33 6.68
CA ILE A 380 -12.54 -6.64 7.10
C ILE A 380 -12.37 -5.18 6.72
N VAL A 381 -13.24 -4.66 5.87
CA VAL A 381 -13.25 -3.26 5.44
C VAL A 381 -14.49 -2.59 6.00
N TYR A 382 -14.31 -1.60 6.86
CA TYR A 382 -15.39 -0.80 7.45
C TYR A 382 -15.35 0.63 6.92
N ASP A 383 -16.42 1.02 6.24
CA ASP A 383 -16.68 2.39 5.81
C ASP A 383 -17.36 3.14 6.94
N GLN A 384 -16.64 4.09 7.54
CA GLN A 384 -17.10 4.78 8.74
C GLN A 384 -18.29 5.72 8.47
N ASP A 385 -18.28 6.34 7.29
CA ASP A 385 -19.28 7.33 6.89
C ASP A 385 -20.61 6.66 6.55
N MET A 386 -20.54 5.54 5.83
CA MET A 386 -21.72 4.74 5.47
C MET A 386 -22.14 3.74 6.54
N ARG A 387 -21.35 3.56 7.60
CA ARG A 387 -21.57 2.58 8.69
C ARG A 387 -21.84 1.16 8.18
N ARG A 388 -21.05 0.72 7.20
CA ARG A 388 -21.20 -0.61 6.60
C ARG A 388 -19.86 -1.31 6.46
N SER A 389 -19.90 -2.63 6.42
CA SER A 389 -18.70 -3.44 6.26
C SER A 389 -18.88 -4.59 5.30
N ILE A 390 -17.75 -5.03 4.78
CA ILE A 390 -17.63 -6.26 4.02
C ILE A 390 -16.35 -6.97 4.46
N VAL A 391 -16.39 -8.29 4.52
CA VAL A 391 -15.19 -9.10 4.73
C VAL A 391 -14.82 -9.74 3.41
N PHE A 392 -13.63 -9.45 2.92
CA PHE A 392 -13.07 -10.16 1.78
C PHE A 392 -12.18 -11.28 2.29
N LEU A 393 -12.33 -12.48 1.73
CA LEU A 393 -11.45 -13.60 1.97
C LEU A 393 -10.78 -14.03 0.67
N GLY A 394 -9.48 -14.28 0.75
CA GLY A 394 -8.68 -14.83 -0.32
C GLY A 394 -8.13 -16.19 0.08
N ILE A 395 -8.38 -17.22 -0.73
CA ILE A 395 -7.76 -18.53 -0.55
C ILE A 395 -6.30 -18.44 -0.98
N ASN A 396 -5.39 -18.60 -0.02
CA ASN A 396 -3.94 -18.60 -0.26
C ASN A 396 -3.60 -19.94 -0.93
N ASN A 397 -3.19 -19.90 -2.20
CA ASN A 397 -3.12 -21.05 -3.11
C ASN A 397 -2.16 -22.17 -2.68
N VAL A 398 -2.58 -23.01 -1.75
CA VAL A 398 -1.77 -24.11 -1.22
C VAL A 398 -1.91 -25.37 -2.07
N GLU A 399 -3.08 -25.62 -2.66
CA GLU A 399 -3.36 -26.83 -3.44
C GLU A 399 -3.24 -26.56 -4.94
N ILE A 400 -2.82 -27.57 -5.71
CA ILE A 400 -2.73 -27.49 -7.18
C ILE A 400 -4.12 -27.42 -7.83
N ASN A 401 -5.15 -27.97 -7.17
CA ASN A 401 -6.56 -27.93 -7.59
C ASN A 401 -7.47 -27.80 -6.36
N PRO A 402 -7.54 -26.62 -5.72
CA PRO A 402 -8.25 -26.46 -4.46
C PRO A 402 -9.75 -26.63 -4.67
N ASN A 403 -10.36 -27.45 -3.82
CA ASN A 403 -11.81 -27.44 -3.69
C ASN A 403 -12.24 -26.24 -2.85
N VAL A 404 -12.42 -25.10 -3.52
CA VAL A 404 -12.80 -23.80 -2.94
C VAL A 404 -13.98 -23.93 -1.97
N SER A 405 -14.99 -24.76 -2.29
CA SER A 405 -16.18 -24.91 -1.45
C SER A 405 -15.88 -25.43 -0.05
N LYS A 406 -14.83 -26.25 0.12
CA LYS A 406 -14.42 -26.76 1.44
C LYS A 406 -13.77 -25.69 2.32
N SER A 407 -13.14 -24.69 1.69
CA SER A 407 -12.50 -23.59 2.40
C SER A 407 -13.47 -22.45 2.69
N MET A 408 -14.58 -22.32 1.96
CA MET A 408 -15.57 -21.25 2.21
C MET A 408 -16.24 -21.41 3.57
N ILE A 409 -16.23 -20.34 4.38
CA ILE A 409 -16.79 -20.34 5.75
C ILE A 409 -18.09 -19.54 5.87
N CYS A 410 -18.58 -18.98 4.77
CA CYS A 410 -19.81 -18.19 4.69
C CYS A 410 -20.37 -18.23 3.26
N GLU A 411 -21.58 -17.72 3.08
CA GLU A 411 -22.15 -17.45 1.76
C GLU A 411 -21.41 -16.28 1.06
N ASP A 412 -21.12 -16.43 -0.23
CA ASP A 412 -20.43 -15.40 -1.03
C ASP A 412 -21.35 -14.24 -1.40
N VAL A 413 -21.30 -13.16 -0.63
CA VAL A 413 -22.12 -11.96 -0.84
C VAL A 413 -21.49 -10.90 -1.76
N CYS A 414 -20.44 -11.26 -2.52
CA CYS A 414 -19.71 -10.29 -3.36
C CYS A 414 -20.58 -9.62 -4.43
N GLU A 415 -21.71 -10.22 -4.82
CA GLU A 415 -22.66 -9.63 -5.77
C GLU A 415 -23.29 -8.31 -5.28
N HIS A 416 -23.32 -8.08 -3.97
CA HIS A 416 -23.76 -6.80 -3.40
C HIS A 416 -22.65 -5.74 -3.37
N SER A 417 -21.49 -6.02 -3.98
CA SER A 417 -20.30 -5.17 -3.97
C SER A 417 -19.54 -5.25 -5.31
N MET A 418 -20.29 -5.31 -6.42
CA MET A 418 -19.73 -5.48 -7.77
C MET A 418 -18.73 -4.40 -8.20
N SER A 419 -18.80 -3.20 -7.61
CA SER A 419 -17.85 -2.11 -7.89
C SER A 419 -16.39 -2.50 -7.63
N PHE A 420 -16.13 -3.43 -6.69
CA PHE A 420 -14.78 -3.93 -6.42
C PHE A 420 -14.28 -4.88 -7.52
N PHE A 421 -15.17 -5.49 -8.30
CA PHE A 421 -14.87 -6.64 -9.16
C PHE A 421 -14.87 -6.33 -10.65
N THR A 422 -15.13 -5.09 -11.06
CA THR A 422 -15.10 -4.70 -12.46
C THR A 422 -13.69 -4.82 -13.06
N GLY A 423 -13.58 -5.56 -14.17
CA GLY A 423 -12.37 -5.66 -14.99
C GLY A 423 -11.37 -6.76 -14.58
N TRP A 424 -11.75 -7.69 -13.69
CA TRP A 424 -10.88 -8.81 -13.30
C TRP A 424 -11.68 -10.02 -12.81
N ASN A 425 -11.07 -11.21 -12.82
CA ASN A 425 -11.71 -12.45 -12.38
C ASN A 425 -11.28 -12.84 -10.96
N ARG A 426 -12.07 -12.41 -9.96
CA ARG A 426 -11.86 -12.76 -8.55
C ARG A 426 -11.90 -14.27 -8.27
N LYS A 427 -12.57 -15.04 -9.13
CA LYS A 427 -12.73 -16.49 -8.99
C LYS A 427 -11.59 -17.29 -9.64
N ASN A 428 -10.58 -16.61 -10.19
CA ASN A 428 -9.41 -17.30 -10.76
C ASN A 428 -8.57 -17.91 -9.64
N VAL A 429 -8.73 -19.22 -9.48
CA VAL A 429 -8.05 -20.02 -8.47
C VAL A 429 -6.53 -19.91 -8.58
N SER A 430 -5.95 -19.96 -9.78
CA SER A 430 -4.47 -19.89 -9.92
C SER A 430 -3.88 -18.54 -9.52
N LYS A 431 -4.72 -17.51 -9.30
CA LYS A 431 -4.31 -16.19 -8.82
C LYS A 431 -4.81 -15.87 -7.40
N GLY A 432 -5.47 -16.82 -6.74
CA GLY A 432 -6.10 -16.64 -5.44
C GLY A 432 -7.60 -16.42 -5.59
N TYR A 433 -8.41 -17.39 -5.19
CA TYR A 433 -9.86 -17.24 -5.23
C TYR A 433 -10.33 -16.27 -4.14
N ILE A 434 -11.15 -15.28 -4.51
CA ILE A 434 -11.70 -14.27 -3.59
C ILE A 434 -13.23 -14.37 -3.52
N TYR A 435 -13.74 -14.40 -2.29
CA TYR A 435 -15.17 -14.31 -1.95
C TYR A 435 -15.40 -13.31 -0.81
N CYS A 436 -16.68 -13.00 -0.55
CA CYS A 436 -17.08 -12.01 0.43
C CYS A 436 -18.01 -12.60 1.48
N CYS A 437 -17.87 -12.20 2.73
CA CYS A 437 -18.83 -12.49 3.79
C CYS A 437 -19.44 -11.20 4.34
N LYS A 438 -20.64 -11.33 4.93
CA LYS A 438 -21.07 -10.42 5.98
C LYS A 438 -20.15 -10.57 7.20
N LEU A 439 -19.92 -9.49 7.93
CA LEU A 439 -19.03 -9.53 9.09
C LEU A 439 -19.51 -10.52 10.16
N HIS A 440 -20.81 -10.51 10.46
CA HIS A 440 -21.39 -11.41 11.46
C HIS A 440 -21.10 -12.89 11.14
N ASP A 441 -21.37 -13.31 9.91
CA ASP A 441 -21.18 -14.70 9.46
C ASP A 441 -19.70 -15.08 9.52
N PHE A 442 -18.82 -14.19 9.07
CA PHE A 442 -17.38 -14.39 9.17
C PHE A 442 -16.92 -14.57 10.63
N LEU A 443 -17.31 -13.68 11.55
CA LEU A 443 -16.88 -13.74 12.95
C LEU A 443 -17.40 -15.00 13.67
N THR A 444 -18.61 -15.41 13.34
CA THR A 444 -19.24 -16.62 13.88
C THR A 444 -18.52 -17.87 13.36
N SER A 445 -18.37 -18.01 12.04
CA SER A 445 -17.74 -19.20 11.45
C SER A 445 -16.23 -19.29 11.68
N SER A 446 -15.53 -18.15 11.78
CA SER A 446 -14.08 -18.13 11.99
C SER A 446 -13.66 -18.34 13.45
N GLY A 447 -14.58 -18.16 14.41
CA GLY A 447 -14.28 -18.13 15.83
C GLY A 447 -13.50 -16.89 16.29
N LEU A 448 -13.33 -15.87 15.43
CA LEU A 448 -12.55 -14.67 15.76
C LEU A 448 -13.33 -13.60 16.53
N LYS A 449 -14.60 -13.87 16.88
CA LYS A 449 -15.46 -12.91 17.60
C LYS A 449 -14.82 -12.35 18.88
N SER A 450 -14.03 -13.14 19.61
CA SER A 450 -13.32 -12.70 20.83
C SER A 450 -12.08 -11.84 20.57
N ALA A 451 -11.54 -11.88 19.35
CA ALA A 451 -10.37 -11.11 18.95
C ALA A 451 -10.73 -9.66 18.57
N PHE A 452 -11.99 -9.41 18.18
CA PHE A 452 -12.48 -8.10 17.80
C PHE A 452 -13.43 -7.56 18.87
N PRO A 453 -13.19 -6.36 19.42
CA PRO A 453 -14.10 -5.78 20.39
C PRO A 453 -15.46 -5.49 19.73
N VAL A 454 -16.44 -6.33 20.02
CA VAL A 454 -17.81 -6.29 19.49
C VAL A 454 -18.49 -4.93 19.71
N ASN A 455 -18.06 -4.18 20.74
CA ASN A 455 -18.59 -2.85 21.09
C ASN A 455 -17.90 -1.68 20.38
N ASN A 456 -16.74 -1.89 19.74
CA ASN A 456 -15.95 -0.83 19.08
C ASN A 456 -15.91 -0.97 17.56
N VAL A 457 -16.57 -1.99 17.04
CA VAL A 457 -16.85 -2.13 15.63
C VAL A 457 -18.37 -1.95 15.53
N PRO A 458 -18.89 -0.80 15.11
CA PRO A 458 -20.32 -0.53 15.06
C PRO A 458 -20.97 -1.39 13.95
N LEU A 459 -21.06 -2.70 14.15
CA LEU A 459 -21.27 -3.67 13.07
C LEU A 459 -21.95 -4.97 13.51
N LEU A 460 -22.92 -4.92 14.44
CA LEU A 460 -23.78 -6.09 14.70
C LEU A 460 -25.28 -5.81 14.69
N ASN A 461 -25.72 -4.60 14.31
CA ASN A 461 -27.12 -4.33 14.02
C ASN A 461 -27.31 -3.96 12.55
#